data_AF-A0A2S4YFS5-F1
#
_entry.id   AF-A0A2S4YFS5-F1
#
_cell.length_a   1.000
_cell.length_b   1.000
_cell.length_c   1.000
_cell.angle_alpha   90.00
_cell.angle_beta   90.00
_cell.angle_gamma   90.00
#
_symmetry.space_group_name_H-M   'P 1'
#
loop_
_entity.id
_entity.type
_entity.pdbx_description
1 polymer ?
#
loop_
_entity_poly.entity_id
_entity_poly.type
_entity_poly.pdbx_seq_one_letter_code
_entity_poly.pdbx_strand_id
1 'polypeptide(L)'
;MALRKMNAALLAALTLAAGELSASNSPAAASDSALSISPPSGRYRIHSYYNGKCLDADLNTIGSNGTKVQLWDCLSIDYGNQAWYVDTIGNGFYKIYSAYKPSCLDADLNTIGTNGTKVQLWDWIAGAENQEWYLEPY
;
A
#
# COMPACT_ATOMS: atom_id res chain seq x y z
N MET A 1 -87.43 17.09 -34.02
CA MET A 1 -87.93 15.85 -33.38
C MET A 1 -86.76 14.89 -33.25
N ALA A 2 -86.61 14.26 -32.08
CA ALA A 2 -85.35 13.88 -31.42
C ALA A 2 -84.49 12.76 -32.05
N LEU A 3 -83.21 12.72 -31.65
CA LEU A 3 -82.37 11.60 -31.15
C LEU A 3 -80.87 11.94 -31.40
N ARG A 4 -79.84 11.56 -30.64
CA ARG A 4 -79.60 10.95 -29.31
C ARG A 4 -78.08 11.09 -29.06
N LYS A 5 -77.65 11.00 -27.79
CA LYS A 5 -76.29 11.23 -27.27
C LYS A 5 -75.27 10.08 -27.53
N MET A 6 -74.01 10.36 -27.11
CA MET A 6 -72.92 9.45 -26.63
C MET A 6 -71.94 8.93 -27.71
N ASN A 7 -70.63 8.72 -27.48
CA ASN A 7 -69.74 8.79 -26.31
C ASN A 7 -68.28 8.90 -26.80
N ALA A 8 -67.40 9.55 -26.02
CA ALA A 8 -65.96 9.55 -26.24
C ALA A 8 -65.30 8.40 -25.45
N ALA A 9 -64.43 7.63 -26.12
CA ALA A 9 -63.26 6.97 -25.53
C ALA A 9 -62.50 6.20 -26.62
N LEU A 10 -61.23 6.53 -26.83
CA LEU A 10 -60.27 5.53 -27.29
C LEU A 10 -58.94 5.76 -26.58
N LEU A 11 -58.61 4.85 -25.67
CA LEU A 11 -57.38 4.79 -24.90
C LEU A 11 -56.41 3.91 -25.69
N ALA A 12 -55.26 4.46 -26.12
CA ALA A 12 -54.22 3.68 -26.79
C ALA A 12 -53.36 2.97 -25.73
N ALA A 13 -53.37 1.64 -25.73
CA ALA A 13 -52.46 0.81 -24.95
C ALA A 13 -51.12 0.71 -25.68
N LEU A 14 -50.02 1.10 -25.02
CA LEU A 14 -48.66 0.89 -25.50
C LEU A 14 -48.12 -0.41 -24.90
N THR A 15 -47.99 -1.44 -25.72
CA THR A 15 -47.29 -2.68 -25.38
C THR A 15 -45.78 -2.48 -25.48
N LEU A 16 -45.05 -2.71 -24.39
CA LEU A 16 -43.60 -2.78 -24.36
C LEU A 16 -43.18 -4.24 -24.65
N ALA A 17 -42.45 -4.47 -25.74
CA ALA A 17 -41.80 -5.76 -25.99
C ALA A 17 -40.36 -5.71 -25.45
N ALA A 18 -40.04 -6.59 -24.52
CA ALA A 18 -38.68 -6.81 -24.03
C ALA A 18 -37.93 -7.72 -25.00
N GLY A 19 -36.73 -7.31 -25.43
CA GLY A 19 -35.77 -8.14 -26.15
C GLY A 19 -34.50 -8.28 -25.30
N GLU A 20 -34.20 -9.50 -24.86
CA GLU A 20 -33.00 -9.84 -24.10
C GLU A 20 -31.78 -9.95 -25.02
N LEU A 21 -30.66 -9.33 -24.64
CA LEU A 21 -29.38 -9.48 -25.32
C LEU A 21 -28.55 -10.55 -24.59
N SER A 22 -28.30 -11.68 -25.25
CA SER A 22 -27.39 -12.74 -24.79
C SER A 22 -25.94 -12.28 -24.97
N ALA A 23 -25.20 -12.12 -23.87
CA ALA A 23 -23.74 -12.00 -23.89
C ALA A 23 -23.11 -13.34 -23.49
N SER A 24 -22.61 -14.08 -24.48
CA SER A 24 -21.73 -15.23 -24.27
C SER A 24 -20.30 -14.73 -24.06
N ASN A 25 -19.82 -14.67 -22.82
CA ASN A 25 -18.38 -14.63 -22.54
C ASN A 25 -18.06 -15.71 -21.51
N SER A 26 -17.43 -16.79 -21.99
CA SER A 26 -16.78 -17.80 -21.15
C SER A 26 -15.78 -17.12 -20.19
N PRO A 27 -15.62 -17.59 -18.95
CA PRO A 27 -14.55 -17.11 -18.10
C PRO A 27 -13.23 -17.62 -18.68
N ALA A 28 -12.43 -16.70 -19.23
CA ALA A 28 -11.03 -16.97 -19.50
C ALA A 28 -10.38 -17.40 -18.18
N ALA A 29 -9.72 -18.57 -18.20
CA ALA A 29 -8.94 -19.07 -17.09
C ALA A 29 -7.95 -17.97 -16.64
N ALA A 30 -8.07 -17.56 -15.38
CA ALA A 30 -7.06 -16.71 -14.76
C ALA A 30 -5.76 -17.52 -14.70
N SER A 31 -4.81 -17.19 -15.57
CA SER A 31 -3.44 -17.66 -15.46
C SER A 31 -2.84 -17.02 -14.20
N ASP A 32 -2.51 -17.86 -13.24
CA ASP A 32 -1.82 -17.52 -11.99
C ASP A 32 -0.39 -17.05 -12.30
N SER A 33 -0.27 -15.81 -12.76
CA SER A 33 0.97 -15.05 -12.72
C SER A 33 1.01 -14.40 -11.35
N ALA A 34 1.70 -15.01 -10.39
CA ALA A 34 2.04 -14.35 -9.13
C ALA A 34 2.80 -13.05 -9.48
N LEU A 35 2.05 -11.95 -9.53
CA LEU A 35 2.59 -10.62 -9.76
C LEU A 35 3.62 -10.38 -8.66
N SER A 36 4.81 -9.91 -9.05
CA SER A 36 5.71 -9.25 -8.11
C SER A 36 4.95 -8.07 -7.49
N ILE A 37 4.37 -8.28 -6.30
CA ILE A 37 3.64 -7.26 -5.56
C ILE A 37 4.70 -6.46 -4.80
N SER A 38 5.35 -5.59 -5.55
CA SER A 38 6.06 -4.45 -5.00
C SER A 38 5.05 -3.56 -4.26
N PRO A 39 5.26 -3.23 -2.97
CA PRO A 39 4.34 -2.34 -2.27
C PRO A 39 4.32 -0.97 -2.96
N PRO A 40 3.14 -0.35 -3.14
CA PRO A 40 3.06 1.01 -3.68
C PRO A 40 3.71 2.00 -2.71
N SER A 41 4.11 3.17 -3.21
CA SER A 41 4.62 4.22 -2.31
C SER A 41 3.53 4.64 -1.31
N GLY A 42 3.89 4.83 -0.04
CA GLY A 42 2.91 5.18 0.98
C GLY A 42 3.41 5.08 2.41
N ARG A 43 2.52 5.35 3.36
CA ARG A 43 2.77 5.23 4.80
C ARG A 43 2.32 3.86 5.30
N TYR A 44 3.25 3.15 5.93
CA TYR A 44 3.09 1.79 6.41
C TYR A 44 3.37 1.68 7.91
N ARG A 45 2.75 0.68 8.50
CA ARG A 45 3.24 0.05 9.73
C ARG A 45 3.87 -1.27 9.30
N ILE A 46 5.15 -1.46 9.64
CA ILE A 46 5.89 -2.68 9.31
C ILE A 46 5.99 -3.50 10.60
N HIS A 47 5.61 -4.77 10.55
CA HIS A 47 5.63 -5.66 11.71
C HIS A 47 6.23 -7.02 11.38
N SER A 48 6.91 -7.62 12.36
CA SER A 48 7.43 -8.96 12.24
C SER A 48 6.28 -9.96 12.20
N TYR A 49 6.26 -10.82 11.18
CA TYR A 49 5.30 -11.92 11.10
C TYR A 49 5.43 -12.88 12.30
N TYR A 50 6.64 -13.07 12.82
CA TYR A 50 6.94 -14.04 13.88
C TYR A 50 6.25 -13.71 15.22
N ASN A 51 6.24 -12.45 15.63
CA ASN A 51 5.74 -12.05 16.96
C ASN A 51 4.81 -10.83 16.94
N GLY A 52 4.49 -10.28 15.77
CA GLY A 52 3.60 -9.13 15.61
C GLY A 52 4.19 -7.80 16.09
N LYS A 53 5.46 -7.75 16.54
CA LYS A 53 6.10 -6.50 16.99
C LYS A 53 6.41 -5.59 15.80
N CYS A 54 6.30 -4.29 16.03
CA CYS A 54 6.48 -3.26 15.02
C CYS A 54 7.96 -2.87 14.87
N LEU A 55 8.35 -2.56 13.63
CA LEU A 55 9.61 -1.87 13.33
C LEU A 55 9.55 -0.49 13.98
N ASP A 56 10.51 -0.22 14.85
CA ASP A 56 10.50 0.89 15.80
C ASP A 56 11.82 1.64 15.73
N ALA A 57 11.75 2.95 15.50
CA ALA A 57 12.85 3.86 15.77
C ALA A 57 12.87 4.17 17.26
N ASP A 58 13.91 3.75 17.97
CA ASP A 58 13.97 3.81 19.43
C ASP A 58 13.83 5.26 19.92
N LEU A 59 12.75 5.54 20.64
CA LEU A 59 12.45 6.87 21.20
C LEU A 59 13.57 7.42 22.08
N ASN A 60 14.43 6.56 22.65
CA ASN A 60 15.57 7.00 23.46
C ASN A 60 16.71 7.59 22.62
N THR A 61 16.77 7.29 21.33
CA THR A 61 17.86 7.71 20.42
C THR A 61 17.36 8.46 19.19
N ILE A 62 16.05 8.56 19.00
CA ILE A 62 15.43 9.09 17.79
C ILE A 62 15.80 10.56 17.53
N GLY A 63 16.00 10.87 16.25
CA GLY A 63 16.23 12.23 15.77
C GLY A 63 17.68 12.53 15.38
N SER A 64 18.61 11.62 15.67
CA SER A 64 20.03 11.74 15.32
C SER A 64 20.51 10.58 14.45
N ASN A 65 21.56 10.82 13.66
CA ASN A 65 22.22 9.76 12.90
C ASN A 65 22.76 8.68 13.85
N GLY A 66 22.50 7.43 13.50
CA GLY A 66 22.77 6.28 14.36
C GLY A 66 21.63 5.92 15.31
N THR A 67 20.43 6.54 15.18
CA THR A 67 19.21 6.13 15.91
C THR A 67 19.04 4.63 15.78
N LYS A 68 18.83 3.96 16.90
CA LYS A 68 18.63 2.51 16.93
C LYS A 68 17.27 2.17 16.29
N VAL A 69 17.30 1.20 15.38
CA VAL A 69 16.08 0.54 14.88
C VAL A 69 15.93 -0.79 15.60
N GLN A 70 14.71 -1.10 16.05
CA GLN A 70 14.41 -2.27 16.88
C GLN A 70 13.01 -2.82 16.59
N LEU A 71 12.66 -3.92 17.26
CA LEU A 71 11.29 -4.41 17.35
C LEU A 71 10.71 -4.01 18.71
N TRP A 72 9.54 -3.40 18.70
CA TRP A 72 8.82 -3.01 19.91
C TRP A 72 7.35 -3.36 19.81
N ASP A 73 6.64 -3.37 20.94
CA ASP A 73 5.18 -3.50 20.90
C ASP A 73 4.56 -2.38 20.07
N CYS A 74 3.59 -2.75 19.24
CA CYS A 74 2.94 -1.80 18.35
C CYS A 74 2.13 -0.78 19.15
N LEU A 75 2.42 0.51 18.92
CA LEU A 75 1.75 1.65 19.51
C LEU A 75 0.63 2.17 18.58
N SER A 76 -0.12 3.20 19.03
CA SER A 76 -1.09 3.91 18.16
C SER A 76 -0.41 4.39 16.87
N ILE A 77 -1.19 4.55 15.80
CA ILE A 77 -0.66 5.01 14.50
C ILE A 77 -0.16 6.46 14.55
N ASP A 78 -0.54 7.21 15.57
CA ASP A 78 -0.10 8.60 15.78
C ASP A 78 1.36 8.68 16.25
N TYR A 79 1.93 7.57 16.72
CA TYR A 79 3.34 7.48 17.10
C TYR A 79 4.22 7.37 15.84
N GLY A 80 4.86 8.48 15.48
CA GLY A 80 5.69 8.59 14.27
C GLY A 80 6.92 7.66 14.25
N ASN A 81 7.37 7.17 15.41
CA ASN A 81 8.53 6.29 15.52
C ASN A 81 8.28 4.85 15.02
N GLN A 82 7.02 4.45 14.82
CA GLN A 82 6.65 3.14 14.25
C GLN A 82 5.88 3.28 12.92
N ALA A 83 5.85 4.49 12.36
CA ALA A 83 5.26 4.76 11.07
C ALA A 83 6.37 5.04 10.06
N TRP A 84 6.29 4.36 8.93
CA TRP A 84 7.35 4.33 7.93
C TRP A 84 6.78 4.71 6.58
N TYR A 85 7.39 5.68 5.92
CA TYR A 85 7.13 5.90 4.51
C TYR A 85 8.02 4.97 3.69
N VAL A 86 7.43 4.33 2.69
CA VAL A 86 8.11 3.49 1.72
C VAL A 86 7.87 4.15 0.37
N ASP A 87 8.93 4.65 -0.25
CA ASP A 87 8.86 5.32 -1.56
C ASP A 87 9.73 4.56 -2.56
N THR A 88 9.22 4.28 -3.77
CA THR A 88 10.09 3.85 -4.86
C THR A 88 11.03 4.98 -5.28
N ILE A 89 12.30 4.65 -5.52
CA ILE A 89 13.32 5.58 -6.02
C ILE A 89 13.83 5.18 -7.41
N GLY A 90 13.15 4.26 -8.08
CA GLY A 90 13.52 3.72 -9.38
C GLY A 90 14.28 2.39 -9.29
N ASN A 91 14.42 1.70 -10.43
CA ASN A 91 15.19 0.44 -10.57
C ASN A 91 14.85 -0.68 -9.56
N GLY A 92 13.63 -0.68 -9.02
CA GLY A 92 13.16 -1.66 -8.02
C GLY A 92 13.54 -1.34 -6.57
N PHE A 93 14.24 -0.24 -6.33
CA PHE A 93 14.67 0.17 -4.99
C PHE A 93 13.62 1.02 -4.27
N TYR A 94 13.72 0.99 -2.95
CA TYR A 94 12.91 1.72 -2.01
C TYR A 94 13.77 2.54 -1.06
N LYS A 95 13.31 3.76 -0.83
CA LYS A 95 13.70 4.57 0.34
C LYS A 95 12.66 4.33 1.43
N ILE A 96 13.09 3.83 2.58
CA ILE A 96 12.23 3.57 3.73
C ILE A 96 12.63 4.53 4.84
N TYR A 97 11.72 5.38 5.32
CA TYR A 97 12.08 6.45 6.25
C TYR A 97 11.02 6.70 7.31
N SER A 98 11.47 7.17 8.47
CA SER A 98 10.59 7.41 9.62
C SER A 98 9.65 8.60 9.37
N ALA A 99 8.40 8.47 9.82
CA ALA A 99 7.43 9.57 9.83
C ALA A 99 7.65 10.57 10.97
N TYR A 100 8.49 10.25 11.98
CA TYR A 100 8.82 11.17 13.07
C TYR A 100 9.77 12.30 12.62
N LYS A 101 10.89 11.91 12.01
CA LYS A 101 11.84 12.78 11.32
C LYS A 101 12.27 12.03 10.06
N PRO A 102 12.32 12.68 8.88
CA PRO A 102 12.65 12.01 7.62
C PRO A 102 14.14 11.64 7.52
N SER A 103 14.54 10.62 8.28
CA SER A 103 15.79 9.86 8.20
C SER A 103 15.45 8.43 7.77
N CYS A 104 16.33 7.83 6.95
CA CYS A 104 16.08 6.56 6.27
C CYS A 104 16.64 5.37 7.05
N LEU A 105 16.07 4.19 6.82
CA LEU A 105 16.72 2.94 7.17
C LEU A 105 18.07 2.87 6.47
N ASP A 106 19.10 2.62 7.26
CA ASP A 106 20.50 2.67 6.87
C ASP A 106 21.18 1.40 7.38
N ALA A 107 21.75 0.62 6.46
CA ALA A 107 22.69 -0.42 6.80
C ALA A 107 24.02 0.25 7.19
N ASP A 108 24.41 0.14 8.45
CA ASP A 108 25.52 0.89 9.02
C ASP A 108 26.84 0.55 8.31
N LEU A 109 27.41 1.52 7.60
CA LEU A 109 28.67 1.36 6.86
C LEU A 109 29.84 0.90 7.74
N ASN A 110 29.79 1.13 9.06
CA ASN A 110 30.83 0.66 9.97
C ASN A 110 30.78 -0.85 10.20
N THR A 111 29.67 -1.51 9.89
CA THR A 111 29.44 -2.95 10.12
C THR A 111 28.97 -3.72 8.89
N ILE A 112 28.78 -3.03 7.76
CA ILE A 112 28.21 -3.57 6.52
C ILE A 112 29.05 -4.69 5.90
N GLY A 113 28.39 -5.61 5.19
CA GLY A 113 29.02 -6.70 4.46
C GLY A 113 29.09 -8.02 5.23
N THR A 114 28.51 -8.08 6.42
CA THR A 114 28.47 -9.31 7.24
C THR A 114 27.10 -9.57 7.85
N ASN A 115 26.79 -10.84 8.13
CA ASN A 115 25.59 -11.20 8.88
C ASN A 115 25.64 -10.55 10.27
N GLY A 116 24.56 -9.86 10.64
CA GLY A 116 24.51 -9.06 11.86
C GLY A 116 24.92 -7.60 11.68
N THR A 117 25.15 -7.13 10.44
CA THR A 117 25.23 -5.70 10.11
C THR A 117 24.12 -4.94 10.82
N LYS A 118 24.48 -3.87 11.54
CA LYS A 118 23.52 -3.03 12.26
C LYS A 118 22.65 -2.27 11.25
N VAL A 119 21.35 -2.23 11.52
CA VAL A 119 20.42 -1.30 10.85
C VAL A 119 20.09 -0.16 11.81
N GLN A 120 20.12 1.07 11.29
CA GLN A 120 19.92 2.30 12.05
C GLN A 120 19.11 3.31 11.24
N LEU A 121 18.84 4.49 11.81
CA LEU A 121 18.46 5.65 11.01
C LEU A 121 19.65 6.55 10.75
N TRP A 122 19.67 7.06 9.53
CA TRP A 122 20.60 8.08 9.10
C TRP A 122 19.90 9.07 8.16
N ASP A 123 20.37 10.30 8.14
CA ASP A 123 19.90 11.30 7.19
C ASP A 123 20.03 10.75 5.76
N TRP A 124 19.04 11.06 4.92
CA TRP A 124 19.03 10.59 3.54
C TRP A 124 20.20 11.18 2.74
N ILE A 125 20.97 10.33 2.09
CA ILE A 125 22.03 10.71 1.15
C ILE A 125 21.69 10.08 -0.20
N ALA A 126 21.31 10.91 -1.17
CA ALA A 126 20.96 10.42 -2.50
C ALA A 126 22.12 9.66 -3.16
N GLY A 127 21.87 8.43 -3.60
CA GLY A 127 22.87 7.54 -4.19
C GLY A 127 23.73 6.78 -3.17
N ALA A 128 23.44 6.89 -1.87
CA ALA A 128 24.05 6.03 -0.86
C ALA A 128 23.36 4.67 -0.85
N GLU A 129 23.95 3.69 -1.53
CA GLU A 129 23.38 2.34 -1.72
C GLU A 129 23.04 1.62 -0.39
N ASN A 130 23.72 1.96 0.71
CA ASN A 130 23.42 1.40 2.03
C ASN A 130 22.09 1.90 2.64
N GLN A 131 21.39 2.82 1.97
CA GLN A 131 20.08 3.35 2.33
C GLN A 131 18.98 2.97 1.30
N GLU A 132 19.34 2.18 0.29
CA GLU A 132 18.45 1.75 -0.80
C GLU A 132 18.10 0.28 -0.63
N TRP A 133 16.80 -0.03 -0.54
CA TRP A 133 16.33 -1.36 -0.16
C TRP A 133 15.52 -2.02 -1.27
N TYR A 134 15.69 -3.32 -1.46
CA TYR A 134 14.75 -4.14 -2.23
C TYR A 134 13.70 -4.75 -1.30
N LEU A 135 12.46 -4.82 -1.77
CA LEU A 135 11.37 -5.52 -1.10
C LEU A 135 10.89 -6.64 -2.02
N GLU A 136 11.23 -7.87 -1.66
CA GLU A 136 10.87 -9.07 -2.41
C GLU A 136 9.68 -9.79 -1.76
N PRO A 137 8.69 -10.27 -2.54
CA PRO A 137 7.67 -11.17 -2.03
C PRO A 137 8.31 -12.48 -1.53
N TYR A 138 7.81 -13.00 -0.41
CA TYR A 138 8.21 -14.30 0.16
C TYR A 138 6.97 -15.16 0.43
#